data_AF-A0A945HCK1-F1
#
_entry.id   AF-A0A945HCK1-F1
#
_cell.length_a   1.000
_cell.length_b   1.000
_cell.length_c   1.000
_cell.angle_alpha   90.00
_cell.angle_beta   90.00
_cell.angle_gamma   90.00
#
_symmetry.space_group_name_H-M   'P 1'
#
loop_
_entity.id
_entity.type
_entity.pdbx_description
1 polymer ?
#
loop_
_entity_poly.entity_id
_entity_poly.type
_entity_poly.pdbx_seq_one_letter_code
_entity_poly.pdbx_strand_id
1 'polypeptide(L)'
;MQQHPLASKVRGDFPILKREINDFPLAYLDNAATTQKPQCVIDSLLDFYSTHNSNVSRGVYTLAEEATEIYEEGRDSIAKFIGATDSGNIIFTRGTTESINLVASAWAQHILKTGDQIIVTEMEHHSDLV
;
A
#
# COMPACT_ATOMS: atom_id res chain seq x y z
N MET A 1 -11.48 0.97 34.78
CA MET A 1 -11.75 1.23 33.35
C MET A 1 -11.88 -0.11 32.65
N GLN A 2 -13.06 -0.47 32.14
CA GLN A 2 -13.23 -1.69 31.33
C GLN A 2 -12.42 -1.52 30.05
N GLN A 3 -11.43 -2.39 29.83
CA GLN A 3 -10.65 -2.41 28.60
C GLN A 3 -11.52 -3.01 27.50
N HIS A 4 -12.09 -2.14 26.66
CA HIS A 4 -12.73 -2.57 25.42
C HIS A 4 -11.67 -3.18 24.49
N PRO A 5 -11.89 -4.42 23.96
CA PRO A 5 -10.97 -5.04 23.01
C PRO A 5 -10.68 -4.11 21.82
N LEU A 6 -9.45 -4.13 21.29
CA LEU A 6 -9.05 -3.30 20.14
C LEU A 6 -10.09 -3.37 19.00
N ALA A 7 -10.62 -4.56 18.71
CA ALA A 7 -11.66 -4.79 17.73
C ALA A 7 -12.90 -3.89 17.94
N SER A 8 -13.39 -3.75 19.18
CA SER A 8 -14.55 -2.90 19.48
C SER A 8 -14.27 -1.40 19.33
N LYS A 9 -13.00 -0.97 19.41
CA LYS A 9 -12.61 0.42 19.20
C LYS A 9 -12.54 0.78 17.71
N VAL A 10 -12.02 -0.12 16.87
CA VAL A 10 -11.73 0.18 15.46
C VAL A 10 -12.79 -0.33 14.49
N ARG A 11 -13.65 -1.29 14.86
CA ARG A 11 -14.65 -1.86 13.93
C ARG A 11 -15.60 -0.80 13.36
N GLY A 12 -15.89 0.25 14.13
CA GLY A 12 -16.72 1.37 13.70
C GLY A 12 -16.17 2.14 12.49
N ASP A 13 -14.84 2.14 12.34
CA ASP A 13 -14.12 2.85 11.28
C ASP A 13 -14.23 2.13 9.93
N PHE A 14 -14.59 0.85 9.90
CA PHE A 14 -14.71 0.05 8.68
C PHE A 14 -16.17 -0.08 8.27
N PRO A 15 -16.70 0.80 7.39
CA PRO A 15 -18.12 0.85 7.08
C PRO A 15 -18.68 -0.48 6.57
N ILE A 16 -17.89 -1.22 5.78
CA ILE A 16 -18.30 -2.50 5.21
C ILE A 16 -18.61 -3.57 6.27
N LEU A 17 -17.99 -3.50 7.46
CA LEU A 17 -18.22 -4.47 8.53
C LEU A 17 -19.57 -4.31 9.25
N LYS A 18 -20.34 -3.26 8.89
CA LYS A 18 -21.73 -3.07 9.34
C LYS A 18 -22.74 -3.83 8.46
N ARG A 19 -22.30 -4.39 7.33
CA ARG A 19 -23.17 -5.12 6.40
C ARG A 19 -23.56 -6.49 6.94
N GLU A 20 -24.72 -6.96 6.49
CA GLU A 20 -25.15 -8.34 6.60
C GLU A 20 -24.98 -9.05 5.25
N ILE A 21 -24.62 -10.34 5.29
CA ILE A 21 -24.52 -11.22 4.14
C ILE A 21 -25.36 -12.46 4.46
N ASN A 22 -26.34 -12.76 3.62
CA ASN A 22 -27.30 -13.86 3.84
C ASN A 22 -28.00 -13.76 5.21
N ASP A 23 -28.43 -12.55 5.60
CA ASP A 23 -29.10 -12.26 6.88
C ASP A 23 -28.22 -12.47 8.13
N PHE A 24 -26.90 -12.62 7.99
CA PHE A 24 -25.96 -12.72 9.09
C PHE A 24 -24.97 -11.55 9.11
N PRO A 25 -24.55 -11.07 10.30
CA PRO A 25 -23.51 -10.06 10.41
C PRO A 25 -22.22 -10.50 9.72
N LEU A 26 -21.62 -9.62 8.90
CA LEU A 26 -20.40 -9.93 8.18
C LEU A 26 -19.23 -10.26 9.13
N ALA A 27 -18.74 -11.49 9.01
CA ALA A 27 -17.46 -11.97 9.54
C ALA A 27 -16.48 -12.18 8.38
N TYR A 28 -15.69 -11.16 8.05
CA TYR A 28 -14.70 -11.23 6.98
C TYR A 28 -13.38 -11.84 7.49
N LEU A 29 -13.14 -13.11 7.17
CA LEU A 29 -11.98 -13.90 7.63
C LEU A 29 -10.96 -14.16 6.50
N ASP A 30 -10.92 -13.30 5.49
CA ASP A 30 -10.03 -13.42 4.31
C ASP A 30 -9.07 -12.22 4.18
N ASN A 31 -8.59 -11.73 5.32
CA ASN A 31 -7.72 -10.54 5.37
C ASN A 31 -6.32 -10.78 4.76
N ALA A 32 -5.89 -12.05 4.66
CA ALA A 32 -4.63 -12.42 4.05
C ALA A 32 -4.63 -12.23 2.51
N ALA A 33 -5.81 -12.33 1.86
CA ALA A 33 -5.95 -12.04 0.44
C ALA A 33 -6.10 -10.52 0.19
N THR A 34 -6.98 -9.85 0.93
CA THR A 34 -7.07 -8.38 0.96
C THR A 34 -7.79 -7.89 2.20
N THR A 35 -7.45 -6.69 2.67
CA THR A 35 -8.04 -6.09 3.88
C THR A 35 -9.28 -5.25 3.56
N GLN A 36 -10.11 -4.95 4.55
CA GLN A 36 -11.12 -3.89 4.42
C GLN A 36 -10.49 -2.52 4.68
N LYS A 37 -11.11 -1.45 4.19
CA LYS A 37 -10.54 -0.09 4.26
C LYS A 37 -11.28 0.74 5.30
N PRO A 38 -10.59 1.43 6.22
CA PRO A 38 -11.25 2.34 7.16
C PRO A 38 -11.75 3.59 6.42
N GLN A 39 -12.72 4.28 7.01
CA GLN A 39 -13.39 5.45 6.41
C GLN A 39 -12.40 6.56 6.08
N CYS A 40 -11.39 6.82 6.92
CA CYS A 40 -10.38 7.84 6.65
C CYS A 40 -9.59 7.61 5.35
N VAL A 41 -9.34 6.36 4.96
CA VAL A 41 -8.66 6.02 3.70
C VAL A 41 -9.59 6.25 2.50
N ILE A 42 -10.88 5.93 2.66
CA ILE A 42 -11.89 6.18 1.63
C ILE A 42 -12.07 7.68 1.42
N ASP A 43 -12.17 8.43 2.51
CA ASP A 43 -12.36 9.89 2.49
C ASP A 43 -11.15 10.59 1.86
N SER A 44 -9.92 10.16 2.16
CA SER A 44 -8.71 10.71 1.54
C SER A 44 -8.68 10.52 0.02
N LEU A 45 -9.11 9.35 -0.48
CA LEU A 45 -9.21 9.11 -1.92
C LEU A 45 -10.28 9.98 -2.57
N LEU A 46 -11.45 10.10 -1.92
CA LEU A 46 -12.55 10.91 -2.41
C LEU A 46 -12.16 12.40 -2.44
N ASP A 47 -11.56 12.89 -1.36
CA ASP A 47 -11.06 14.26 -1.24
C ASP A 47 -10.11 14.56 -2.39
N PHE A 48 -9.01 13.80 -2.53
CA PHE A 48 -8.05 13.98 -3.63
C PHE A 48 -8.71 14.10 -5.00
N TYR A 49 -9.62 13.19 -5.35
CA TYR A 49 -10.29 13.24 -6.66
C TYR A 49 -11.28 14.38 -6.81
N SER A 50 -11.87 14.87 -5.72
CA SER A 50 -12.85 15.95 -5.74
C SER A 50 -12.23 17.35 -5.66
N THR A 51 -11.01 17.49 -5.11
CA THR A 51 -10.40 18.79 -4.80
C THR A 51 -9.01 19.00 -5.41
N HIS A 52 -8.18 17.95 -5.53
CA HIS A 52 -6.74 18.10 -5.82
C HIS A 52 -6.25 17.43 -7.11
N ASN A 53 -7.07 16.62 -7.77
CA ASN A 53 -6.62 15.76 -8.87
C ASN A 53 -5.98 16.54 -10.04
N SER A 54 -4.69 16.28 -10.23
CA SER A 54 -3.88 16.76 -11.33
C SER A 54 -2.71 15.81 -11.58
N ASN A 55 -1.99 16.00 -12.69
CA ASN A 55 -0.80 15.22 -12.97
C ASN A 55 0.39 15.72 -12.14
N VAL A 56 1.00 14.82 -11.39
CA VAL A 56 2.16 15.13 -10.54
C VAL A 56 3.38 15.52 -11.38
N SER A 57 4.23 16.40 -10.83
CA SER A 57 5.54 16.79 -11.40
C SER A 57 5.51 17.42 -12.81
N ARG A 58 4.34 17.86 -13.31
CA ARG A 58 4.20 18.35 -14.70
C ARG A 58 3.62 19.77 -14.85
N GLY A 59 3.33 20.46 -13.75
CA GLY A 59 2.67 21.77 -13.79
C GLY A 59 3.22 22.77 -12.78
N VAL A 60 3.09 24.05 -13.11
CA VAL A 60 3.41 25.21 -12.26
C VAL A 60 2.13 25.94 -11.82
N TYR A 61 1.02 25.22 -11.78
CA TYR A 61 -0.30 25.73 -11.40
C TYR A 61 -0.78 25.00 -10.16
N THR A 62 -1.63 25.66 -9.38
CA THR A 62 -2.00 25.26 -8.01
C THR A 62 -2.35 23.78 -7.87
N LEU A 63 -3.26 23.24 -8.69
CA LEU A 63 -3.66 21.83 -8.59
C LEU A 63 -2.50 20.85 -8.87
N ALA A 64 -1.56 21.20 -9.76
CA ALA A 64 -0.40 20.34 -10.02
C ALA A 64 0.61 20.37 -8.86
N GLU A 65 0.77 21.52 -8.19
CA GLU A 65 1.60 21.65 -6.99
C GLU A 65 0.99 20.86 -5.83
N GLU A 66 -0.30 21.06 -5.54
CA GLU A 66 -1.04 20.33 -4.49
C GLU A 66 -1.00 18.81 -4.71
N ALA A 67 -1.27 18.34 -5.93
CA ALA A 67 -1.21 16.90 -6.24
C ALA A 67 0.19 16.32 -6.04
N THR A 68 1.23 17.09 -6.37
CA THR A 68 2.64 16.65 -6.19
C THR A 68 2.99 16.60 -4.71
N GLU A 69 2.60 17.62 -3.93
CA GLU A 69 2.83 17.67 -2.49
C GLU A 69 2.18 16.47 -1.79
N ILE A 70 0.88 16.21 -2.04
CA ILE A 70 0.15 15.06 -1.45
C ILE A 70 0.80 13.73 -1.83
N TYR A 71 1.29 13.59 -3.07
CA TYR A 71 1.94 12.37 -3.53
C TYR A 71 3.29 12.13 -2.81
N GLU A 72 4.10 13.18 -2.66
CA GLU A 72 5.39 13.09 -1.97
C GLU A 72 5.23 12.96 -0.44
N GLU A 73 4.21 13.58 0.17
CA GLU A 73 3.83 13.31 1.57
C GLU A 73 3.47 11.84 1.81
N GLY A 74 2.82 11.20 0.82
CA GLY A 74 2.57 9.77 0.83
C GLY A 74 3.87 8.96 0.81
N ARG A 75 4.86 9.39 0.04
CA ARG A 75 6.20 8.77 -0.01
C ARG A 75 6.92 8.89 1.33
N ASP A 76 6.92 10.08 1.92
CA ASP A 76 7.52 10.36 3.23
C ASP A 76 6.85 9.54 4.35
N SER A 77 5.53 9.41 4.29
CA SER A 77 4.75 8.60 5.23
C SER A 77 5.16 7.13 5.18
N ILE A 78 5.37 6.57 3.97
CA ILE A 78 5.85 5.19 3.80
C ILE A 78 7.29 5.05 4.29
N ALA A 79 8.17 5.99 3.93
CA ALA A 79 9.56 5.97 4.37
C ALA A 79 9.66 5.92 5.90
N LYS A 80 8.89 6.77 6.59
CA LYS A 80 8.79 6.77 8.05
C LYS A 80 8.20 5.47 8.59
N PHE A 81 7.16 4.93 7.96
CA PHE A 81 6.51 3.69 8.39
C PHE A 81 7.46 2.49 8.40
N ILE A 82 8.32 2.37 7.39
CA ILE A 82 9.30 1.26 7.28
C ILE A 82 10.68 1.60 7.85
N GLY A 83 10.90 2.82 8.32
CA GLY A 83 12.18 3.27 8.88
C GLY A 83 13.28 3.55 7.83
N ALA A 84 12.91 3.89 6.59
CA ALA A 84 13.86 4.34 5.58
C ALA A 84 14.43 5.73 5.92
N THR A 85 15.73 5.91 5.72
CA THR A 85 16.43 7.18 6.05
C THR A 85 16.22 8.29 5.03
N ASP A 86 15.79 7.94 3.82
CA ASP A 86 15.57 8.84 2.71
C ASP A 86 14.33 8.35 1.94
N SER A 87 13.34 9.23 1.77
CA SER A 87 12.13 8.91 1.01
C SER A 87 12.41 8.75 -0.48
N GLY A 88 13.51 9.30 -1.00
CA GLY A 88 13.98 9.05 -2.36
C GLY A 88 14.26 7.58 -2.69
N ASN A 89 14.44 6.73 -1.68
CA ASN A 89 14.60 5.28 -1.84
C ASN A 89 13.27 4.51 -1.97
N ILE A 90 12.12 5.18 -1.81
CA ILE A 90 10.80 4.56 -1.94
C ILE A 90 10.37 4.63 -3.40
N ILE A 91 10.17 3.46 -4.02
CA ILE A 91 9.65 3.35 -5.39
C ILE A 91 8.21 2.85 -5.31
N PHE A 92 7.27 3.64 -5.80
CA PHE A 92 5.88 3.22 -5.95
C PHE A 92 5.73 2.26 -7.13
N THR A 93 5.13 1.10 -6.87
CA THR A 93 4.73 0.10 -7.87
C THR A 93 3.26 -0.25 -7.65
N ARG A 94 2.67 -1.05 -8.53
CA ARG A 94 1.28 -1.53 -8.39
C ARG A 94 1.11 -2.53 -7.23
N GLY A 95 2.20 -3.13 -6.76
CA GLY A 95 2.18 -4.10 -5.65
C GLY A 95 3.42 -4.97 -5.58
N THR A 96 3.47 -5.87 -4.60
CA THR A 96 4.65 -6.69 -4.27
C THR A 96 5.24 -7.44 -5.46
N THR A 97 4.40 -8.09 -6.29
CA THR A 97 4.88 -8.83 -7.48
C THR A 97 5.63 -7.94 -8.46
N GLU A 98 5.16 -6.71 -8.71
CA GLU A 98 5.86 -5.78 -9.61
C GLU A 98 7.16 -5.26 -8.97
N SER A 99 7.17 -5.01 -7.66
CA SER A 99 8.39 -4.61 -6.95
C SER A 99 9.50 -5.66 -7.05
N ILE A 100 9.17 -6.95 -6.86
CA ILE A 100 10.14 -8.04 -6.98
C ILE A 100 10.65 -8.14 -8.42
N ASN A 101 9.75 -8.05 -9.40
CA ASN A 101 10.12 -8.09 -10.81
C ASN A 101 10.99 -6.89 -11.22
N LEU A 102 10.77 -5.71 -10.64
CA LEU A 102 11.65 -4.55 -10.84
C LEU A 102 13.07 -4.85 -10.37
N VAL A 103 13.25 -5.47 -9.20
CA VAL A 103 14.58 -5.88 -8.70
C VAL A 103 15.19 -6.96 -9.59
N ALA A 104 14.42 -7.97 -9.97
CA ALA A 104 14.89 -9.05 -10.84
C ALA A 104 15.39 -8.51 -12.20
N SER A 105 14.61 -7.63 -12.83
CA SER A 105 14.95 -7.08 -14.15
C SER A 105 16.02 -5.99 -14.11
N ALA A 106 15.93 -5.03 -13.17
CA ALA A 106 16.83 -3.88 -13.15
C ALA A 106 18.15 -4.13 -12.41
N TRP A 107 18.19 -5.10 -11.48
CA TRP A 107 19.39 -5.42 -10.72
C TRP A 107 19.91 -6.82 -11.03
N ALA A 108 19.11 -7.88 -10.84
CA ALA A 108 19.63 -9.24 -10.89
C ALA A 108 20.17 -9.61 -12.28
N GLN A 109 19.45 -9.26 -13.35
CA GLN A 109 19.88 -9.52 -14.73
C GLN A 109 21.20 -8.84 -15.12
N HIS A 110 21.55 -7.73 -14.46
CA HIS A 110 22.76 -6.96 -14.77
C HIS A 110 23.94 -7.27 -13.86
N ILE A 111 23.67 -7.82 -12.67
CA ILE A 111 24.69 -8.06 -11.63
C ILE A 111 25.08 -9.54 -11.54
N LEU A 112 24.11 -10.45 -11.64
CA LEU A 112 24.36 -11.89 -11.48
C LEU A 112 25.08 -12.47 -12.70
N LYS A 113 25.96 -13.44 -12.43
CA LYS A 113 26.76 -14.13 -13.44
C LYS A 113 26.50 -15.63 -13.38
N THR A 114 26.91 -16.32 -14.44
CA THR A 114 26.89 -17.78 -14.48
C THR A 114 27.65 -18.36 -13.28
N GLY A 115 26.95 -19.17 -12.48
CA GLY A 115 27.50 -19.80 -11.28
C GLY A 115 27.05 -19.15 -9.97
N ASP A 116 26.50 -17.93 -10.01
CA ASP A 116 25.90 -17.31 -8.83
C ASP A 116 24.60 -18.03 -8.43
N GLN A 117 24.26 -17.99 -7.14
CA GLN A 117 23.10 -18.67 -6.58
C GLN A 117 22.22 -17.68 -5.82
N ILE A 118 20.91 -17.76 -6.05
CA ILE A 118 19.88 -17.06 -5.26
C ILE A 118 19.31 -18.06 -4.27
N ILE A 119 19.27 -17.69 -2.98
CA ILE A 119 18.75 -18.54 -1.91
C ILE A 119 17.35 -18.07 -1.56
N VAL A 120 16.40 -18.99 -1.54
CA VAL A 120 14.98 -18.78 -1.20
C VAL A 120 14.51 -19.87 -0.23
N THR A 121 13.30 -19.75 0.32
CA THR A 121 12.70 -20.79 1.18
C THR A 121 11.66 -21.62 0.44
N GLU A 122 11.23 -22.74 1.03
CA GLU A 122 10.12 -23.54 0.49
C GLU A 122 8.74 -22.89 0.72
N MET A 123 8.66 -21.85 1.56
CA MET A 123 7.41 -21.20 1.94
C MET A 123 7.10 -19.96 1.08
N GLU A 124 7.93 -19.65 0.08
CA GLU A 124 7.76 -18.43 -0.69
C GLU A 124 6.42 -18.39 -1.42
N HIS A 125 5.82 -17.20 -1.45
CA HIS A 125 4.71 -16.94 -2.35
C HIS A 125 5.20 -16.97 -3.80
N HIS A 126 4.36 -17.39 -4.74
CA HIS A 126 4.75 -17.49 -6.15
C HIS A 126 5.33 -16.19 -6.72
N SER A 127 4.87 -15.03 -6.24
CA SER A 127 5.43 -13.72 -6.63
C SER A 127 6.93 -13.53 -6.38
N ASP A 128 7.52 -14.31 -5.47
CA ASP A 128 8.95 -14.26 -5.13
C ASP A 128 9.77 -15.36 -5.83
N LEU A 129 9.12 -16.17 -6.68
CA LEU A 129 9.73 -17.25 -7.45
C LEU A 129 9.45 -17.17 -8.96
N VAL A 130 8.39 -16.46 -9.37
CA VAL A 130 7.84 -16.44 -10.74
C VAL A 130 7.87 -15.03 -11.33
#